data_AF-A0A950AUU0-F1
#
_entry.id   AF-A0A950AUU0-F1
#
_cell.length_a   1.000
_cell.length_b   1.000
_cell.length_c   1.000
_cell.angle_alpha   90.00
_cell.angle_beta   90.00
_cell.angle_gamma   90.00
#
_symmetry.space_group_name_H-M   'P 1'
#
loop_
_entity.id
_entity.type
_entity.pdbx_description
1 polymer ?
#
loop_
_entity_poly.entity_id
_entity_poly.type
_entity_poly.pdbx_seq_one_letter_code
_entity_poly.pdbx_strand_id
1 'polypeptide(L)'
;GLLEAESSATLTIDSTVDNGVVSGTAGTVEAGSAGTVILDATIQDGLVGPSVTGQVVIDGGTFEMESGASVTVPIKFEGSPAGTLEILGVASVTVSGSNGDITAVAGDTITLTSGTADTITGKGFTVDLSAGTQVTVGGNGAAGTADVVNGSNASVTVQASSHVSLIGSSDTGSMGAGSNLTISGSNDTITATTGDGIRLLSGTGDTIDGASYAVVAANNLGFTINGAGGVVFGGTSDTITLGASSTMNLEGSSDTVAAASGDAIALKTGTSDTVTGAGVVVYPSAGTGVTVGGNGPAGKVDVVVGSNATVGVEASSHATLFGSTDAVTIGSSSNVAIDGSTNTVTAAAGDQITLVSGTGDTFSGNGFAAQGDSGVSFTIKGTGDLAYAGLNDVITDSGASTLIRILGNVGSLKISSFGSDSTGVIDLLNGVGGYATAAAAFAALTSDGSGGSKLSLGADGTIDIANDPPASLKVSNFKIG
;
A
#
# COMPACT_ATOMS: atom_id res chain seq x y z
N GLY A 1 35.38 43.27 20.93
CA GLY A 1 34.61 44.54 21.02
C GLY A 1 33.20 44.31 20.52
N LEU A 2 32.21 45.08 20.99
CA LEU A 2 30.83 44.97 20.55
C LEU A 2 30.56 45.98 19.44
N LEU A 3 30.05 45.51 18.30
CA LEU A 3 29.44 46.32 17.26
C LEU A 3 27.94 46.03 17.27
N GLU A 4 27.13 47.05 17.55
CA GLU A 4 25.71 46.85 17.79
C GLU A 4 24.89 47.90 17.03
N ALA A 5 23.79 47.45 16.43
CA ALA A 5 22.72 48.30 15.94
C ALA A 5 21.49 48.13 16.86
N GLU A 6 21.19 49.14 17.68
CA GLU A 6 19.99 49.17 18.53
C GLU A 6 18.87 50.03 17.91
N SER A 7 17.61 49.78 18.28
CA SER A 7 16.48 50.73 18.17
C SER A 7 16.35 51.45 16.81
N SER A 8 16.17 50.70 15.73
CA SER A 8 16.03 51.23 14.36
C SER A 8 17.29 51.89 13.77
N ALA A 9 18.46 51.74 14.41
CA ALA A 9 19.73 52.10 13.80
C ALA A 9 20.12 51.11 12.69
N THR A 10 20.86 51.61 11.69
CA THR A 10 21.51 50.78 10.65
C THR A 10 23.02 50.83 10.83
N LEU A 11 23.66 49.68 10.97
CA LEU A 11 25.11 49.52 10.94
C LEU A 11 25.51 48.84 9.64
N THR A 12 26.26 49.54 8.78
CA THR A 12 26.82 48.95 7.56
C THR A 12 28.28 48.58 7.77
N ILE A 13 28.64 47.34 7.46
CA ILE A 13 30.00 46.82 7.51
C ILE A 13 30.48 46.58 6.08
N ASP A 14 31.25 47.54 5.55
CA ASP A 14 31.73 47.59 4.16
C ASP A 14 33.17 47.07 3.98
N SER A 15 33.82 46.69 5.07
CA SER A 15 35.21 46.24 5.12
C SER A 15 35.32 44.98 5.97
N THR A 16 36.29 44.11 5.66
CA THR A 16 36.49 42.85 6.38
C THR A 16 36.67 43.10 7.87
N VAL A 17 35.77 42.54 8.68
CA VAL A 17 35.88 42.57 10.13
C VAL A 17 36.51 41.25 10.57
N ASP A 18 37.76 41.32 11.03
CA ASP A 18 38.39 40.24 11.77
C ASP A 18 37.96 40.36 13.24
N ASN A 19 37.38 39.30 13.81
CA ASN A 19 36.98 39.31 15.21
C ASN A 19 38.20 39.39 16.17
N GLY A 20 39.43 39.17 15.66
CA GLY A 20 40.68 39.15 16.42
C GLY A 20 40.80 37.86 17.24
N VAL A 21 41.95 37.46 17.79
CA VAL A 21 42.86 38.32 18.54
C VAL A 21 44.25 37.69 18.68
N VAL A 22 45.25 38.54 18.89
CA VAL A 22 46.52 38.14 19.54
C VAL A 22 46.39 38.04 21.08
N SER A 23 45.31 38.48 21.74
CA SER A 23 45.01 38.14 23.16
C SER A 23 43.61 38.58 23.67
N GLY A 24 42.74 37.62 24.01
CA GLY A 24 41.98 37.65 25.28
C GLY A 24 40.52 38.13 25.35
N THR A 25 39.93 38.77 24.33
CA THR A 25 38.49 39.10 24.35
C THR A 25 37.96 39.25 22.92
N ALA A 26 37.22 38.25 22.42
CA ALA A 26 36.69 38.26 21.04
C ALA A 26 35.60 39.33 20.84
N GLY A 27 35.30 39.65 19.59
CA GLY A 27 34.21 40.57 19.22
C GLY A 27 32.86 39.88 19.02
N THR A 28 31.78 40.65 19.22
CA THR A 28 30.40 40.29 18.89
C THR A 28 29.85 41.36 17.94
N VAL A 29 29.17 40.93 16.87
CA VAL A 29 28.34 41.80 16.05
C VAL A 29 26.89 41.47 16.37
N GLU A 30 26.11 42.49 16.71
CA GLU A 30 24.76 42.34 17.22
C GLU A 30 23.75 43.16 16.41
N ALA A 31 22.72 42.47 15.92
CA ALA A 31 21.49 43.08 15.44
C ALA A 31 20.46 43.06 16.57
N GLY A 32 20.49 44.10 17.40
CA GLY A 32 19.59 44.26 18.55
C GLY A 32 18.16 44.60 18.12
N SER A 33 17.25 44.67 19.09
CA SER A 33 15.81 44.81 18.84
C SER A 33 15.49 45.96 17.87
N ALA A 34 14.87 45.63 16.73
CA ALA A 34 14.53 46.53 15.63
C ALA A 34 15.70 47.25 14.93
N GLY A 35 16.96 46.92 15.21
CA GLY A 35 18.13 47.41 14.48
C GLY A 35 18.41 46.58 13.21
N THR A 36 19.12 47.18 12.25
CA THR A 36 19.56 46.50 11.02
C THR A 36 21.08 46.50 10.92
N VAL A 37 21.69 45.34 10.68
CA VAL A 37 23.10 45.23 10.31
C VAL A 37 23.17 44.79 8.86
N ILE A 38 23.86 45.56 8.01
CA ILE A 38 24.08 45.23 6.60
C ILE A 38 25.55 44.85 6.41
N LEU A 39 25.79 43.65 5.91
CA LEU A 39 27.12 43.11 5.68
C LEU A 39 27.43 43.03 4.18
N ASP A 40 28.36 43.89 3.73
CA ASP A 40 28.91 43.92 2.36
C ASP A 40 30.31 43.27 2.27
N ALA A 41 30.83 42.76 3.39
CA ALA A 41 32.20 42.25 3.51
C ALA A 41 32.27 40.89 4.24
N THR A 42 33.48 40.38 4.48
CA THR A 42 33.70 39.10 5.19
C THR A 42 33.87 39.30 6.70
N ILE A 43 33.27 38.43 7.52
CA ILE A 43 33.58 38.24 8.94
C ILE A 43 34.35 36.93 9.12
N GLN A 44 35.63 37.03 9.50
CA GLN A 44 36.53 35.85 9.64
C GLN A 44 36.72 35.38 11.09
N ASP A 45 36.87 34.06 11.25
CA ASP A 45 37.42 33.42 12.46
C ASP A 45 38.95 33.32 12.36
N GLY A 46 39.61 33.54 13.50
CA GLY A 46 41.06 33.51 13.68
C GLY A 46 41.51 32.36 14.58
N LEU A 47 41.65 31.15 14.01
CA LEU A 47 42.34 29.94 14.50
C LEU A 47 41.64 28.92 15.44
N VAL A 48 41.95 27.65 15.12
CA VAL A 48 41.55 26.33 15.66
C VAL A 48 41.63 26.16 17.19
N GLY A 49 40.51 25.78 17.82
CA GLY A 49 40.43 25.31 19.22
C GLY A 49 38.99 24.97 19.64
N PRO A 50 38.74 24.04 20.60
CA PRO A 50 37.49 23.25 20.64
C PRO A 50 36.30 23.88 21.40
N SER A 51 36.14 25.21 21.39
CA SER A 51 34.95 25.89 21.92
C SER A 51 35.08 27.40 21.64
N VAL A 52 34.27 28.01 20.76
CA VAL A 52 34.68 29.30 20.13
C VAL A 52 33.86 30.53 20.53
N THR A 53 34.62 31.53 21.02
CA THR A 53 34.29 32.94 21.22
C THR A 53 34.51 33.66 19.88
N GLY A 54 33.55 34.48 19.43
CA GLY A 54 33.50 35.07 18.08
C GLY A 54 32.23 34.59 17.36
N GLN A 55 31.13 35.32 17.51
CA GLN A 55 29.80 34.97 16.96
C GLN A 55 29.05 36.23 16.51
N VAL A 56 28.09 36.06 15.60
CA VAL A 56 27.06 37.07 15.31
C VAL A 56 25.82 36.75 16.13
N VAL A 57 25.25 37.74 16.83
CA VAL A 57 24.00 37.60 17.59
C VAL A 57 22.89 38.39 16.91
N ILE A 58 21.73 37.77 16.77
CA ILE A 58 20.50 38.41 16.32
C ILE A 58 19.51 38.31 17.47
N ASP A 59 19.10 39.45 18.03
CA ASP A 59 18.14 39.57 19.15
C ASP A 59 17.04 40.58 18.80
N GLY A 60 16.16 40.18 17.88
CA GLY A 60 14.95 40.90 17.48
C GLY A 60 15.14 41.94 16.37
N GLY A 61 16.34 42.11 15.81
CA GLY A 61 16.63 42.94 14.63
C GLY A 61 16.75 42.15 13.33
N THR A 62 17.23 42.80 12.26
CA THR A 62 17.55 42.17 10.96
C THR A 62 19.05 42.19 10.71
N PHE A 63 19.61 41.06 10.31
CA PHE A 63 20.98 40.96 9.80
C PHE A 63 20.93 40.59 8.31
N GLU A 64 21.34 41.50 7.44
CA GLU A 64 21.35 41.33 5.99
C GLU A 64 22.77 40.96 5.52
N MET A 65 22.88 39.84 4.81
CA MET A 65 24.11 39.39 4.16
C MET A 65 24.00 39.61 2.66
N GLU A 66 24.69 40.62 2.16
CA GLU A 66 24.67 40.99 0.75
C GLU A 66 25.44 39.99 -0.13
N SER A 67 25.21 40.05 -1.44
CA SER A 67 25.85 39.13 -2.38
C SER A 67 27.38 39.21 -2.33
N GLY A 68 28.04 38.08 -2.05
CA GLY A 68 29.50 37.99 -1.91
C GLY A 68 30.03 38.25 -0.50
N ALA A 69 29.17 38.66 0.43
CA ALA A 69 29.50 38.66 1.85
C ALA A 69 29.62 37.24 2.41
N SER A 70 30.35 37.08 3.49
CA SER A 70 30.45 35.77 4.17
C SER A 70 30.70 35.93 5.66
N VAL A 71 30.15 35.00 6.44
CA VAL A 71 30.33 34.91 7.88
C VAL A 71 30.89 33.53 8.18
N THR A 72 32.11 33.46 8.70
CA THR A 72 32.77 32.18 9.04
C THR A 72 32.63 31.82 10.52
N VAL A 73 32.11 32.75 11.32
CA VAL A 73 31.75 32.53 12.72
C VAL A 73 30.29 32.05 12.85
N PRO A 74 29.92 31.34 13.92
CA PRO A 74 28.52 30.97 14.13
C PRO A 74 27.60 32.19 14.30
N ILE A 75 26.39 32.08 13.77
CA ILE A 75 25.28 33.00 14.00
C ILE A 75 24.39 32.39 15.10
N LYS A 76 23.97 33.20 16.06
CA LYS A 76 23.09 32.79 17.15
C LYS A 76 21.87 33.69 17.24
N PHE A 77 20.70 33.08 17.15
CA PHE A 77 19.43 33.72 17.49
C PHE A 77 19.23 33.71 19.01
N GLU A 78 19.01 34.88 19.59
CA GLU A 78 18.63 35.07 20.99
C GLU A 78 17.35 35.91 21.07
N GLY A 79 16.65 35.87 22.20
CA GLY A 79 15.41 36.63 22.37
C GLY A 79 14.13 35.90 21.92
N SER A 80 13.01 36.62 22.06
CA SER A 80 11.67 36.12 21.72
C SER A 80 10.75 37.30 21.40
N PRO A 81 10.53 37.64 20.11
CA PRO A 81 11.04 36.98 18.91
C PRO A 81 12.55 37.22 18.70
N ALA A 82 13.26 36.29 18.06
CA ALA A 82 14.72 36.32 17.99
C ALA A 82 15.30 37.15 16.84
N GLY A 83 14.50 37.57 15.86
CA GLY A 83 14.92 38.43 14.75
C GLY A 83 15.15 37.67 13.44
N THR A 84 15.69 38.36 12.45
CA THR A 84 15.73 37.90 11.05
C THR A 84 17.16 37.89 10.49
N LEU A 85 17.52 36.82 9.78
CA LEU A 85 18.71 36.72 8.93
C LEU A 85 18.28 36.70 7.47
N GLU A 86 18.69 37.67 6.67
CA GLU A 86 18.43 37.70 5.23
C GLU A 86 19.72 37.42 4.45
N ILE A 87 19.73 36.34 3.68
CA ILE A 87 20.85 35.92 2.85
C ILE A 87 20.51 36.28 1.40
N LEU A 88 21.18 37.30 0.85
CA LEU A 88 20.88 37.88 -0.46
C LEU A 88 21.80 37.36 -1.58
N GLY A 89 22.73 36.45 -1.26
CA GLY A 89 23.56 35.74 -2.22
C GLY A 89 24.09 34.42 -1.66
N VAL A 90 24.65 33.57 -2.52
CA VAL A 90 25.05 32.20 -2.16
C VAL A 90 25.99 32.19 -0.96
N ALA A 91 25.53 31.65 0.16
CA ALA A 91 26.29 31.58 1.41
C ALA A 91 26.27 30.18 2.04
N SER A 92 27.28 29.92 2.88
CA SER A 92 27.28 28.80 3.82
C SER A 92 27.38 29.39 5.22
N VAL A 93 26.36 29.18 6.06
CA VAL A 93 26.29 29.74 7.41
C VAL A 93 26.03 28.64 8.44
N THR A 94 26.60 28.79 9.63
CA THR A 94 26.28 27.95 10.79
C THR A 94 25.43 28.75 11.76
N VAL A 95 24.27 28.20 12.11
CA VAL A 95 23.25 28.85 12.93
C VAL A 95 22.98 28.03 14.19
N SER A 96 22.65 28.73 15.27
CA SER A 96 22.21 28.20 16.56
C SER A 96 21.16 29.14 17.17
N GLY A 97 20.51 28.73 18.26
CA GLY A 97 19.50 29.57 18.91
C GLY A 97 18.09 29.02 18.70
N SER A 98 17.06 29.84 18.80
CA SER A 98 15.67 29.41 18.56
C SER A 98 14.83 30.59 18.11
N ASN A 99 13.72 30.32 17.42
CA ASN A 99 12.80 31.33 16.88
C ASN A 99 13.43 32.29 15.87
N GLY A 100 14.49 31.87 15.19
CA GLY A 100 15.11 32.65 14.13
C GLY A 100 14.32 32.57 12.83
N ASP A 101 14.15 33.71 12.16
CA ASP A 101 13.60 33.76 10.81
C ASP A 101 14.73 33.94 9.80
N ILE A 102 14.88 33.02 8.86
CA ILE A 102 15.94 33.04 7.85
C ILE A 102 15.29 33.11 6.47
N THR A 103 15.72 34.09 5.66
CA THR A 103 15.40 34.14 4.23
C THR A 103 16.63 33.71 3.44
N ALA A 104 16.48 32.67 2.62
CA ALA A 104 17.54 32.05 1.86
C ALA A 104 17.25 32.04 0.35
N VAL A 105 18.30 31.99 -0.45
CA VAL A 105 18.25 31.92 -1.91
C VAL A 105 18.84 30.60 -2.42
N ALA A 106 18.73 30.38 -3.73
CA ALA A 106 19.14 29.12 -4.34
C ALA A 106 20.65 28.90 -4.20
N GLY A 107 21.04 27.72 -3.71
CA GLY A 107 22.42 27.33 -3.47
C GLY A 107 22.95 27.63 -2.07
N ASP A 108 22.18 28.31 -1.22
CA ASP A 108 22.56 28.51 0.18
C ASP A 108 22.64 27.20 0.94
N THR A 109 23.57 27.13 1.89
CA THR A 109 23.70 26.02 2.85
C THR A 109 23.64 26.58 4.27
N ILE A 110 22.68 26.10 5.06
CA ILE A 110 22.43 26.57 6.42
C ILE A 110 22.58 25.38 7.36
N THR A 111 23.59 25.39 8.22
CA THR A 111 23.77 24.34 9.24
C THR A 111 23.14 24.77 10.55
N LEU A 112 22.04 24.13 10.97
CA LEU A 112 21.42 24.35 12.28
C LEU A 112 22.02 23.36 13.30
N THR A 113 22.76 23.90 14.25
CA THR A 113 23.47 23.11 15.28
C THR A 113 22.62 22.83 16.52
N SER A 114 21.60 23.66 16.76
CA SER A 114 20.65 23.55 17.85
C SER A 114 19.47 24.46 17.55
N GLY A 115 18.33 24.20 18.20
CA GLY A 115 17.21 25.13 18.18
C GLY A 115 15.86 24.50 17.98
N THR A 116 14.84 25.31 18.29
CA THR A 116 13.45 24.98 18.07
C THR A 116 12.74 26.18 17.45
N ALA A 117 11.76 25.90 16.59
CA ALA A 117 10.90 26.90 15.96
C ALA A 117 11.64 27.92 15.08
N ASP A 118 12.80 27.56 14.54
CA ASP A 118 13.44 28.36 13.49
C ASP A 118 12.67 28.18 12.18
N THR A 119 12.49 29.26 11.42
CA THR A 119 11.80 29.27 10.14
C THR A 119 12.77 29.66 9.04
N ILE A 120 12.87 28.84 8.00
CA ILE A 120 13.71 29.08 6.84
C ILE A 120 12.80 29.14 5.61
N THR A 121 12.76 30.31 4.96
CA THR A 121 11.99 30.51 3.74
C THR A 121 12.89 30.86 2.57
N GLY A 122 12.49 30.50 1.36
CA GLY A 122 13.37 30.70 0.20
C GLY A 122 13.04 29.78 -0.95
N LYS A 123 14.04 29.57 -1.82
CA LYS A 123 13.96 28.61 -2.94
C LYS A 123 15.30 27.93 -3.18
N GLY A 124 15.33 26.60 -3.15
CA GLY A 124 16.47 25.79 -3.57
C GLY A 124 17.69 25.91 -2.64
N PHE A 125 17.46 26.14 -1.35
CA PHE A 125 18.50 26.11 -0.33
C PHE A 125 18.66 24.70 0.27
N THR A 126 19.75 24.48 0.99
CA THR A 126 20.01 23.26 1.77
C THR A 126 20.10 23.61 3.25
N VAL A 127 19.48 22.79 4.09
CA VAL A 127 19.55 22.89 5.55
C VAL A 127 20.16 21.60 6.09
N ASP A 128 21.26 21.70 6.83
CA ASP A 128 21.87 20.59 7.55
C ASP A 128 21.50 20.69 9.04
N LEU A 129 20.73 19.71 9.52
CA LEU A 129 20.18 19.65 10.87
C LEU A 129 21.01 18.73 11.76
N SER A 130 21.31 19.21 12.96
CA SER A 130 21.76 18.34 14.06
C SER A 130 20.59 17.55 14.65
N ALA A 131 20.87 16.39 15.25
CA ALA A 131 19.81 15.57 15.85
C ALA A 131 19.02 16.35 16.93
N GLY A 132 17.70 16.24 16.91
CA GLY A 132 16.80 16.89 17.86
C GLY A 132 16.44 18.35 17.55
N THR A 133 16.93 18.93 16.45
CA THR A 133 16.52 20.28 16.03
C THR A 133 15.11 20.28 15.44
N GLN A 134 14.39 21.40 15.60
CA GLN A 134 13.09 21.61 14.97
C GLN A 134 13.13 22.81 14.04
N VAL A 135 12.70 22.63 12.79
CA VAL A 135 12.71 23.67 11.76
C VAL A 135 11.40 23.72 11.00
N THR A 136 11.00 24.93 10.59
CA THR A 136 9.97 25.15 9.58
C THR A 136 10.63 25.55 8.27
N VAL A 137 10.30 24.88 7.16
CA VAL A 137 10.87 25.15 5.82
C VAL A 137 9.76 25.40 4.80
N GLY A 138 9.98 26.34 3.87
CA GLY A 138 9.10 26.50 2.71
C GLY A 138 9.22 27.85 1.98
N GLY A 139 8.11 28.29 1.39
CA GLY A 139 8.04 29.54 0.61
C GLY A 139 8.51 29.40 -0.85
N ASN A 140 8.88 28.20 -1.27
CA ASN A 140 9.38 27.94 -2.61
C ASN A 140 8.28 27.65 -3.65
N GLY A 141 7.05 27.38 -3.23
CA GLY A 141 5.97 26.96 -4.10
C GLY A 141 5.96 25.45 -4.34
N ALA A 142 4.79 24.84 -4.50
CA ALA A 142 4.67 23.38 -4.67
C ALA A 142 5.39 22.86 -5.93
N ALA A 143 5.54 23.70 -6.96
CA ALA A 143 6.30 23.41 -8.17
C ALA A 143 7.68 24.12 -8.21
N GLY A 144 8.11 24.69 -7.09
CA GLY A 144 9.41 25.34 -6.95
C GLY A 144 10.57 24.35 -6.98
N THR A 145 11.79 24.87 -7.06
CA THR A 145 12.99 24.06 -6.79
C THR A 145 12.92 23.56 -5.35
N ALA A 146 13.11 22.27 -5.14
CA ALA A 146 13.01 21.68 -3.82
C ALA A 146 14.04 22.28 -2.86
N ASP A 147 13.59 22.61 -1.66
CA ASP A 147 14.49 22.90 -0.55
C ASP A 147 14.95 21.56 0.04
N VAL A 148 16.24 21.42 0.33
CA VAL A 148 16.81 20.17 0.85
C VAL A 148 16.99 20.29 2.35
N VAL A 149 16.51 19.31 3.10
CA VAL A 149 16.71 19.21 4.54
C VAL A 149 17.43 17.90 4.82
N ASN A 150 18.67 17.98 5.27
CA ASN A 150 19.48 16.83 5.69
C ASN A 150 19.46 16.76 7.21
N GLY A 151 19.13 15.61 7.79
CA GLY A 151 19.06 15.47 9.24
C GLY A 151 18.59 14.09 9.65
N SER A 152 18.75 13.73 10.91
CA SER A 152 18.11 12.52 11.43
C SER A 152 17.68 12.77 12.86
N ASN A 153 16.55 12.22 13.26
CA ASN A 153 15.89 12.56 14.52
C ASN A 153 15.52 14.05 14.61
N ALA A 154 15.15 14.65 13.48
CA ALA A 154 14.72 16.03 13.38
C ALA A 154 13.19 16.16 13.38
N SER A 155 12.68 17.34 13.73
CA SER A 155 11.28 17.71 13.54
C SER A 155 11.16 18.76 12.44
N VAL A 156 10.47 18.45 11.35
CA VAL A 156 10.39 19.31 10.15
C VAL A 156 8.94 19.69 9.88
N THR A 157 8.65 20.98 9.91
CA THR A 157 7.37 21.53 9.45
C THR A 157 7.53 22.09 8.05
N VAL A 158 6.75 21.60 7.09
CA VAL A 158 6.73 22.14 5.73
C VAL A 158 5.60 23.15 5.62
N GLN A 159 5.91 24.39 5.22
CA GLN A 159 4.87 25.41 5.01
C GLN A 159 3.96 25.03 3.84
N ALA A 160 2.72 25.52 3.86
CA ALA A 160 1.74 25.24 2.81
C ALA A 160 2.26 25.60 1.41
N SER A 161 1.86 24.82 0.40
CA SER A 161 2.30 25.00 -0.98
C SER A 161 3.81 25.08 -1.15
N SER A 162 4.58 24.24 -0.45
CA SER A 162 6.05 24.19 -0.57
C SER A 162 6.52 22.87 -1.21
N HIS A 163 7.79 22.80 -1.61
CA HIS A 163 8.41 21.60 -2.17
C HIS A 163 9.70 21.27 -1.42
N VAL A 164 9.73 20.19 -0.65
CA VAL A 164 10.85 19.86 0.24
C VAL A 164 11.38 18.46 -0.04
N SER A 165 12.69 18.26 0.08
CA SER A 165 13.34 16.95 0.10
C SER A 165 13.95 16.72 1.48
N LEU A 166 13.39 15.79 2.24
CA LEU A 166 13.89 15.36 3.53
C LEU A 166 14.81 14.14 3.36
N ILE A 167 16.03 14.26 3.86
CA ILE A 167 17.09 13.26 3.73
C ILE A 167 17.62 12.89 5.13
N GLY A 168 17.52 11.60 5.44
CA GLY A 168 17.94 10.99 6.69
C GLY A 168 16.76 10.33 7.40
N SER A 169 16.94 9.89 8.64
CA SER A 169 16.07 8.87 9.23
C SER A 169 15.54 9.24 10.61
N SER A 170 14.42 8.61 10.98
CA SER A 170 13.75 8.79 12.28
C SER A 170 13.27 10.21 12.51
N ASP A 171 12.90 10.90 11.43
CA ASP A 171 12.40 12.26 11.48
C ASP A 171 10.88 12.28 11.72
N THR A 172 10.40 13.35 12.36
CA THR A 172 8.97 13.64 12.47
C THR A 172 8.64 14.85 11.60
N GLY A 173 7.64 14.73 10.74
CA GLY A 173 7.26 15.78 9.80
C GLY A 173 5.79 16.18 9.91
N SER A 174 5.49 17.44 9.62
CA SER A 174 4.13 17.92 9.37
C SER A 174 4.10 18.73 8.10
N MET A 175 3.13 18.47 7.22
CA MET A 175 2.97 19.19 5.96
C MET A 175 1.82 20.20 6.05
N GLY A 176 2.06 21.41 5.57
CA GLY A 176 1.00 22.36 5.24
C GLY A 176 0.35 22.02 3.90
N ALA A 177 -0.94 22.30 3.75
CA ALA A 177 -1.73 21.86 2.60
C ALA A 177 -1.16 22.22 1.22
N GLY A 178 -1.29 21.28 0.29
CA GLY A 178 -0.88 21.41 -1.11
C GLY A 178 0.63 21.38 -1.30
N SER A 179 1.37 20.81 -0.36
CA SER A 179 2.84 20.72 -0.43
C SER A 179 3.31 19.42 -1.07
N ASN A 180 4.54 19.44 -1.56
CA ASN A 180 5.22 18.27 -2.07
C ASN A 180 6.40 17.92 -1.17
N LEU A 181 6.47 16.68 -0.68
CA LEU A 181 7.57 16.18 0.14
C LEU A 181 8.21 14.96 -0.52
N THR A 182 9.51 15.00 -0.74
CA THR A 182 10.32 13.82 -1.07
C THR A 182 10.99 13.33 0.20
N ILE A 183 10.98 12.02 0.44
CA ILE A 183 11.62 11.39 1.60
C ILE A 183 12.67 10.40 1.10
N SER A 184 13.88 10.55 1.61
CA SER A 184 15.02 9.67 1.37
C SER A 184 15.60 9.25 2.72
N GLY A 185 14.95 8.28 3.35
CA GLY A 185 15.07 8.10 4.79
C GLY A 185 14.58 6.75 5.27
N SER A 186 14.35 6.58 6.55
CA SER A 186 13.77 5.36 7.12
C SER A 186 13.24 5.65 8.50
N ASN A 187 12.10 5.03 8.83
CA ASN A 187 11.41 5.22 10.10
C ASN A 187 10.94 6.66 10.32
N ASP A 188 10.63 7.38 9.25
CA ASP A 188 10.12 8.74 9.33
C ASP A 188 8.61 8.72 9.57
N THR A 189 8.10 9.65 10.39
CA THR A 189 6.66 9.78 10.68
C THR A 189 6.16 11.13 10.18
N ILE A 190 5.31 11.13 9.16
CA ILE A 190 4.84 12.34 8.49
C ILE A 190 3.33 12.49 8.67
N THR A 191 2.90 13.63 9.22
CA THR A 191 1.50 14.06 9.18
C THR A 191 1.25 14.88 7.91
N ALA A 192 0.48 14.30 7.00
CA ALA A 192 0.06 14.89 5.74
C ALA A 192 -1.39 15.40 5.81
N THR A 193 -1.73 16.29 4.90
CA THR A 193 -3.05 16.91 4.81
C THR A 193 -3.60 16.86 3.38
N THR A 194 -4.83 17.33 3.19
CA THR A 194 -5.52 17.27 1.89
C THR A 194 -4.72 17.97 0.79
N GLY A 195 -4.48 17.24 -0.31
CA GLY A 195 -3.81 17.76 -1.50
C GLY A 195 -2.28 17.69 -1.45
N ASP A 196 -1.71 17.14 -0.39
CA ASP A 196 -0.27 16.92 -0.30
C ASP A 196 0.19 15.78 -1.21
N GLY A 197 1.36 15.94 -1.84
CA GLY A 197 2.04 14.94 -2.64
C GLY A 197 3.30 14.45 -1.95
N ILE A 198 3.41 13.14 -1.71
CA ILE A 198 4.55 12.53 -1.04
C ILE A 198 5.23 11.56 -1.98
N ARG A 199 6.56 11.62 -2.06
CA ARG A 199 7.38 10.69 -2.81
C ARG A 199 8.38 9.99 -1.90
N LEU A 200 8.23 8.68 -1.73
CA LEU A 200 9.17 7.85 -0.99
C LEU A 200 10.23 7.34 -1.98
N LEU A 201 11.49 7.70 -1.77
CA LEU A 201 12.58 7.36 -2.70
C LEU A 201 13.41 6.15 -2.24
N SER A 202 13.56 5.98 -0.93
CA SER A 202 14.36 4.91 -0.35
C SER A 202 13.94 4.63 1.09
N GLY A 203 14.20 3.40 1.53
CA GLY A 203 14.15 2.99 2.92
C GLY A 203 12.83 2.37 3.37
N THR A 204 12.74 2.11 4.66
CA THR A 204 11.67 1.29 5.25
C THR A 204 11.27 1.79 6.63
N GLY A 205 10.05 1.47 7.05
CA GLY A 205 9.50 1.83 8.36
C GLY A 205 8.79 3.18 8.38
N ASP A 206 8.69 3.87 7.24
CA ASP A 206 8.06 5.18 7.17
C ASP A 206 6.56 5.07 7.42
N THR A 207 6.01 6.04 8.15
CA THR A 207 4.59 6.13 8.47
C THR A 207 4.06 7.46 7.99
N ILE A 208 3.01 7.44 7.18
CA ILE A 208 2.32 8.63 6.70
C ILE A 208 0.91 8.63 7.29
N ASP A 209 0.62 9.62 8.12
CA ASP A 209 -0.67 9.86 8.76
C ASP A 209 -1.42 10.99 8.04
N GLY A 210 -2.74 10.97 8.00
CA GLY A 210 -3.54 12.09 7.48
C GLY A 210 -4.81 11.65 6.75
N ALA A 211 -5.28 12.45 5.80
CA ALA A 211 -6.33 12.04 4.87
C ALA A 211 -6.19 12.78 3.54
N SER A 212 -6.65 12.16 2.45
CA SER A 212 -6.74 12.80 1.11
C SER A 212 -5.41 13.36 0.56
N TYR A 213 -4.30 12.67 0.81
CA TYR A 213 -2.99 12.93 0.22
C TYR A 213 -2.66 11.90 -0.88
N ALA A 214 -1.60 12.12 -1.64
CA ALA A 214 -1.08 11.15 -2.60
C ALA A 214 0.32 10.68 -2.22
N VAL A 215 0.59 9.38 -2.37
CA VAL A 215 1.91 8.78 -2.15
C VAL A 215 2.37 8.10 -3.43
N VAL A 216 3.60 8.38 -3.85
CA VAL A 216 4.30 7.66 -4.92
C VAL A 216 5.53 7.00 -4.33
N ALA A 217 5.56 5.68 -4.35
CA ALA A 217 6.65 4.87 -3.84
C ALA A 217 7.63 4.48 -4.96
N ALA A 218 8.92 4.49 -4.65
CA ALA A 218 9.94 3.79 -5.43
C ALA A 218 9.88 2.27 -5.12
N ASN A 219 10.76 1.48 -5.73
CA ASN A 219 10.80 0.03 -5.54
C ASN A 219 11.49 -0.37 -4.23
N ASN A 220 11.12 -1.54 -3.70
CA ASN A 220 11.70 -2.18 -2.51
C ASN A 220 11.57 -1.35 -1.23
N LEU A 221 10.42 -0.71 -1.04
CA LEU A 221 10.12 0.09 0.14
C LEU A 221 9.27 -0.66 1.14
N GLY A 222 9.25 -0.17 2.38
CA GLY A 222 8.41 -0.67 3.45
C GLY A 222 7.74 0.50 4.17
N PHE A 223 6.44 0.68 4.07
CA PHE A 223 5.79 1.87 4.66
C PHE A 223 4.35 1.62 5.11
N THR A 224 3.89 2.46 6.02
CA THR A 224 2.55 2.46 6.59
C THR A 224 1.81 3.72 6.20
N ILE A 225 0.55 3.57 5.82
CA ILE A 225 -0.34 4.67 5.45
C ILE A 225 -1.56 4.59 6.37
N ASN A 226 -1.69 5.57 7.26
CA ASN A 226 -2.82 5.72 8.14
C ASN A 226 -3.68 6.87 7.64
N GLY A 227 -4.85 6.56 7.07
CA GLY A 227 -5.77 7.60 6.64
C GLY A 227 -6.65 7.23 5.45
N ALA A 228 -7.91 7.66 5.49
CA ALA A 228 -8.85 7.44 4.40
C ALA A 228 -8.54 8.31 3.18
N GLY A 229 -8.78 7.76 1.98
CA GLY A 229 -8.76 8.51 0.73
C GLY A 229 -7.39 8.87 0.18
N GLY A 230 -6.31 8.26 0.70
CA GLY A 230 -5.01 8.33 0.06
C GLY A 230 -5.03 7.67 -1.32
N VAL A 231 -4.25 8.18 -2.28
CA VAL A 231 -3.94 7.43 -3.52
C VAL A 231 -2.47 7.05 -3.46
N VAL A 232 -2.21 5.76 -3.36
CA VAL A 232 -0.85 5.20 -3.33
C VAL A 232 -0.56 4.62 -4.69
N PHE A 233 0.57 4.98 -5.30
CA PHE A 233 1.16 4.33 -6.45
C PHE A 233 2.39 3.58 -5.96
N GLY A 234 2.30 2.24 -5.94
CA GLY A 234 3.39 1.36 -5.54
C GLY A 234 4.54 1.38 -6.54
N GLY A 235 5.75 1.14 -6.04
CA GLY A 235 6.83 0.60 -6.85
C GLY A 235 6.68 -0.91 -6.98
N THR A 236 7.76 -1.61 -7.29
CA THR A 236 7.83 -3.08 -7.31
C THR A 236 8.49 -3.59 -6.03
N SER A 237 8.01 -4.71 -5.50
CA SER A 237 8.56 -5.39 -4.32
C SER A 237 8.44 -4.59 -3.02
N ASP A 238 7.36 -3.84 -2.87
CA ASP A 238 7.08 -3.04 -1.69
C ASP A 238 6.32 -3.84 -0.61
N THR A 239 6.52 -3.48 0.65
CA THR A 239 5.72 -3.94 1.80
C THR A 239 4.91 -2.78 2.34
N ILE A 240 3.59 -2.83 2.16
CA ILE A 240 2.69 -1.72 2.43
C ILE A 240 1.71 -2.11 3.52
N THR A 241 1.53 -1.27 4.53
CA THR A 241 0.47 -1.43 5.54
C THR A 241 -0.56 -0.32 5.39
N LEU A 242 -1.84 -0.68 5.30
CA LEU A 242 -2.95 0.24 5.20
C LEU A 242 -3.72 0.35 6.53
N GLY A 243 -4.09 1.57 6.90
CA GLY A 243 -5.13 1.83 7.89
C GLY A 243 -6.51 1.47 7.34
N ALA A 244 -7.50 1.27 8.23
CA ALA A 244 -8.83 0.84 7.83
C ALA A 244 -9.58 1.83 6.91
N SER A 245 -10.34 1.28 5.97
CA SER A 245 -11.11 2.02 4.95
C SER A 245 -10.25 2.89 4.02
N SER A 246 -9.04 2.41 3.72
CA SER A 246 -8.12 3.05 2.77
C SER A 246 -8.47 2.70 1.32
N THR A 247 -8.08 3.59 0.41
CA THR A 247 -8.09 3.32 -1.04
C THR A 247 -6.66 3.24 -1.55
N MET A 248 -6.38 2.35 -2.51
CA MET A 248 -5.04 2.20 -3.09
C MET A 248 -5.13 1.90 -4.59
N ASN A 249 -4.21 2.47 -5.38
CA ASN A 249 -3.99 2.11 -6.78
C ASN A 249 -2.63 1.39 -6.89
N LEU A 250 -2.62 0.08 -6.71
CA LEU A 250 -1.39 -0.67 -6.81
C LEU A 250 -0.93 -0.77 -8.28
N GLU A 251 0.30 -0.32 -8.49
CA GLU A 251 1.10 -0.47 -9.69
C GLU A 251 2.40 -1.13 -9.27
N GLY A 252 3.10 -1.82 -10.17
CA GLY A 252 4.31 -2.56 -9.80
C GLY A 252 4.13 -4.05 -9.93
N SER A 253 4.79 -4.84 -9.10
CA SER A 253 4.69 -6.31 -9.06
C SER A 253 5.38 -6.79 -7.79
N SER A 254 4.97 -7.97 -7.31
CA SER A 254 5.57 -8.60 -6.12
C SER A 254 5.41 -7.76 -4.85
N ASP A 255 4.37 -6.94 -4.78
CA ASP A 255 4.07 -6.12 -3.61
C ASP A 255 3.30 -6.93 -2.57
N THR A 256 3.55 -6.66 -1.28
CA THR A 256 2.80 -7.24 -0.17
C THR A 256 2.05 -6.15 0.55
N VAL A 257 0.72 -6.21 0.53
CA VAL A 257 -0.18 -5.26 1.19
C VAL A 257 -0.85 -5.91 2.39
N ALA A 258 -0.60 -5.39 3.58
CA ALA A 258 -1.37 -5.69 4.78
C ALA A 258 -2.52 -4.69 4.89
N ALA A 259 -3.71 -5.14 4.50
CA ALA A 259 -4.93 -4.35 4.45
C ALA A 259 -5.89 -4.68 5.61
N ALA A 260 -6.76 -3.74 5.91
CA ALA A 260 -7.78 -3.83 6.93
C ALA A 260 -9.20 -3.91 6.33
N SER A 261 -10.17 -4.23 7.18
CA SER A 261 -11.57 -4.35 6.76
C SER A 261 -12.08 -3.03 6.18
N GLY A 262 -12.69 -3.11 4.99
CA GLY A 262 -13.22 -1.95 4.28
C GLY A 262 -12.23 -1.28 3.33
N ASP A 263 -10.99 -1.77 3.25
CA ASP A 263 -10.03 -1.27 2.27
C ASP A 263 -10.42 -1.67 0.84
N ALA A 264 -10.14 -0.79 -0.10
CA ALA A 264 -10.37 -1.00 -1.53
C ALA A 264 -9.07 -0.79 -2.31
N ILE A 265 -8.59 -1.85 -2.95
CA ILE A 265 -7.30 -1.87 -3.66
C ILE A 265 -7.56 -2.14 -5.14
N ALA A 266 -7.17 -1.23 -6.02
CA ALA A 266 -7.22 -1.43 -7.47
C ALA A 266 -5.82 -1.80 -7.97
N LEU A 267 -5.67 -2.98 -8.56
CA LEU A 267 -4.44 -3.37 -9.26
C LEU A 267 -4.52 -2.90 -10.71
N LYS A 268 -3.73 -1.88 -11.05
CA LYS A 268 -3.71 -1.28 -12.39
C LYS A 268 -2.78 -2.01 -13.33
N THR A 269 -1.64 -2.44 -12.82
CA THR A 269 -0.64 -3.24 -13.52
C THR A 269 -0.02 -4.22 -12.53
N GLY A 270 0.74 -5.19 -13.02
CA GLY A 270 1.53 -6.04 -12.15
C GLY A 270 1.04 -7.46 -11.97
N THR A 271 1.93 -8.27 -11.41
CA THR A 271 1.68 -9.68 -11.08
C THR A 271 2.40 -10.05 -9.80
N SER A 272 1.96 -11.14 -9.18
CA SER A 272 2.54 -11.69 -7.95
C SER A 272 2.36 -10.80 -6.73
N ASP A 273 1.39 -9.89 -6.76
CA ASP A 273 1.05 -9.07 -5.60
C ASP A 273 0.27 -9.90 -4.60
N THR A 274 0.45 -9.62 -3.31
CA THR A 274 -0.23 -10.31 -2.22
C THR A 274 -0.96 -9.29 -1.35
N VAL A 275 -2.24 -9.50 -1.13
CA VAL A 275 -3.09 -8.68 -0.25
C VAL A 275 -3.57 -9.57 0.89
N THR A 276 -3.07 -9.29 2.09
CA THR A 276 -3.52 -9.97 3.31
C THR A 276 -4.44 -9.05 4.11
N GLY A 277 -5.43 -9.60 4.79
CA GLY A 277 -6.38 -8.81 5.57
C GLY A 277 -7.62 -9.60 5.90
N ALA A 278 -8.71 -8.90 6.26
CA ALA A 278 -10.02 -9.53 6.39
C ALA A 278 -11.12 -8.55 5.99
N GLY A 279 -11.93 -8.91 5.00
CA GLY A 279 -12.98 -8.03 4.50
C GLY A 279 -12.44 -6.94 3.57
N VAL A 280 -11.42 -7.27 2.78
CA VAL A 280 -10.80 -6.38 1.79
C VAL A 280 -11.50 -6.54 0.44
N VAL A 281 -11.56 -5.49 -0.36
CA VAL A 281 -12.02 -5.55 -1.76
C VAL A 281 -10.86 -5.24 -2.70
N VAL A 282 -10.60 -6.14 -3.64
CA VAL A 282 -9.53 -6.03 -4.63
C VAL A 282 -10.11 -5.99 -6.04
N TYR A 283 -9.68 -5.03 -6.86
CA TYR A 283 -10.10 -4.84 -8.24
C TYR A 283 -8.92 -5.06 -9.20
N PRO A 284 -8.57 -6.31 -9.54
CA PRO A 284 -7.53 -6.58 -10.53
C PRO A 284 -7.98 -6.21 -11.94
N SER A 285 -7.12 -5.49 -12.67
CA SER A 285 -7.30 -5.24 -14.10
C SER A 285 -7.00 -6.50 -14.91
N ALA A 286 -7.54 -6.61 -16.13
CA ALA A 286 -7.27 -7.75 -17.00
C ALA A 286 -5.75 -7.91 -17.26
N GLY A 287 -5.25 -9.14 -17.14
CA GLY A 287 -3.83 -9.48 -17.28
C GLY A 287 -2.97 -9.25 -16.04
N THR A 288 -3.55 -8.75 -14.93
CA THR A 288 -2.84 -8.61 -13.65
C THR A 288 -2.93 -9.88 -12.80
N GLY A 289 -2.14 -9.95 -11.73
CA GLY A 289 -2.11 -11.09 -10.82
C GLY A 289 -2.05 -10.71 -9.35
N VAL A 290 -2.97 -11.23 -8.53
CA VAL A 290 -3.04 -11.00 -7.08
C VAL A 290 -3.29 -12.27 -6.30
N THR A 291 -2.71 -12.41 -5.12
CA THR A 291 -3.08 -13.40 -4.11
C THR A 291 -3.79 -12.70 -2.95
N VAL A 292 -4.96 -13.17 -2.53
CA VAL A 292 -5.68 -12.65 -1.36
C VAL A 292 -5.69 -13.67 -0.22
N GLY A 293 -5.71 -13.23 1.04
CA GLY A 293 -5.81 -14.15 2.17
C GLY A 293 -5.56 -13.57 3.56
N GLY A 294 -5.18 -14.43 4.50
CA GLY A 294 -4.88 -14.05 5.88
C GLY A 294 -6.11 -13.89 6.80
N ASN A 295 -7.32 -14.07 6.28
CA ASN A 295 -8.56 -13.88 7.03
C ASN A 295 -9.03 -15.11 7.80
N GLY A 296 -8.51 -16.31 7.50
CA GLY A 296 -9.05 -17.55 8.07
C GLY A 296 -10.30 -18.05 7.32
N PRO A 297 -10.65 -19.35 7.38
CA PRO A 297 -11.80 -19.89 6.65
C PRO A 297 -13.16 -19.38 7.16
N ALA A 298 -13.20 -18.84 8.38
CA ALA A 298 -14.36 -18.19 8.99
C ALA A 298 -14.19 -16.67 9.11
N GLY A 299 -13.15 -16.11 8.48
CA GLY A 299 -12.88 -14.68 8.45
C GLY A 299 -13.95 -13.89 7.69
N LYS A 300 -13.87 -12.57 7.81
CA LYS A 300 -14.62 -11.70 6.89
C LYS A 300 -14.12 -11.97 5.46
N VAL A 301 -15.06 -12.20 4.56
CA VAL A 301 -14.80 -12.53 3.15
C VAL A 301 -13.96 -11.45 2.48
N ASP A 302 -12.85 -11.85 1.87
CA ASP A 302 -12.15 -11.00 0.91
C ASP A 302 -12.82 -11.11 -0.45
N VAL A 303 -13.00 -9.97 -1.12
CA VAL A 303 -13.74 -9.89 -2.38
C VAL A 303 -12.79 -9.49 -3.49
N VAL A 304 -12.72 -10.30 -4.55
CA VAL A 304 -11.95 -9.99 -5.76
C VAL A 304 -12.93 -9.73 -6.90
N VAL A 305 -12.82 -8.57 -7.57
CA VAL A 305 -13.71 -8.16 -8.66
C VAL A 305 -12.90 -7.82 -9.89
N GLY A 306 -12.83 -8.75 -10.85
CA GLY A 306 -12.03 -8.61 -12.06
C GLY A 306 -12.47 -9.58 -13.14
N SER A 307 -11.79 -9.60 -14.28
CA SER A 307 -11.96 -10.65 -15.29
C SER A 307 -10.67 -10.76 -16.07
N ASN A 308 -10.35 -11.93 -16.61
CA ASN A 308 -9.04 -12.18 -17.24
C ASN A 308 -7.86 -11.91 -16.29
N ALA A 309 -8.03 -12.14 -14.99
CA ALA A 309 -7.00 -11.97 -13.97
C ALA A 309 -6.41 -13.32 -13.53
N THR A 310 -5.20 -13.28 -12.97
CA THR A 310 -4.66 -14.41 -12.19
C THR A 310 -4.96 -14.15 -10.71
N VAL A 311 -5.70 -15.05 -10.05
CA VAL A 311 -6.09 -14.87 -8.65
C VAL A 311 -5.59 -16.03 -7.80
N GLY A 312 -4.72 -15.75 -6.84
CA GLY A 312 -4.38 -16.65 -5.74
C GLY A 312 -5.33 -16.44 -4.56
N VAL A 313 -5.61 -17.50 -3.83
CA VAL A 313 -6.21 -17.46 -2.49
C VAL A 313 -5.25 -18.20 -1.56
N GLU A 314 -4.75 -17.54 -0.50
CA GLU A 314 -3.85 -18.19 0.45
C GLU A 314 -4.55 -19.36 1.17
N ALA A 315 -3.77 -20.31 1.68
CA ALA A 315 -4.32 -21.44 2.42
C ALA A 315 -5.12 -20.98 3.66
N SER A 316 -6.16 -21.74 4.01
CA SER A 316 -7.05 -21.43 5.13
C SER A 316 -7.68 -20.03 5.04
N SER A 317 -8.11 -19.61 3.85
CA SER A 317 -8.72 -18.28 3.64
C SER A 317 -10.20 -18.37 3.25
N HIS A 318 -10.85 -17.22 3.22
CA HIS A 318 -12.26 -17.08 2.83
C HIS A 318 -12.44 -15.98 1.78
N ALA A 319 -12.75 -16.34 0.54
CA ALA A 319 -12.81 -15.38 -0.56
C ALA A 319 -14.08 -15.51 -1.41
N THR A 320 -14.48 -14.42 -2.07
CA THR A 320 -15.46 -14.43 -3.17
C THR A 320 -14.85 -13.77 -4.40
N LEU A 321 -14.91 -14.45 -5.53
CA LEU A 321 -14.42 -13.97 -6.81
C LEU A 321 -15.60 -13.62 -7.72
N PHE A 322 -15.65 -12.38 -8.17
CA PHE A 322 -16.55 -11.91 -9.21
C PHE A 322 -15.75 -11.71 -10.49
N GLY A 323 -16.06 -12.49 -11.52
CA GLY A 323 -15.25 -12.46 -12.72
C GLY A 323 -15.38 -13.65 -13.63
N SER A 324 -14.99 -13.43 -14.89
CA SER A 324 -14.95 -14.48 -15.90
C SER A 324 -13.57 -14.60 -16.52
N THR A 325 -13.26 -15.82 -16.97
CA THR A 325 -11.99 -16.14 -17.64
C THR A 325 -10.77 -15.92 -16.74
N ASP A 326 -10.95 -16.08 -15.43
CA ASP A 326 -9.87 -15.94 -14.45
C ASP A 326 -9.10 -17.26 -14.30
N ALA A 327 -7.79 -17.14 -14.05
CA ALA A 327 -6.94 -18.24 -13.64
C ALA A 327 -6.78 -18.22 -12.12
N VAL A 328 -7.46 -19.12 -11.43
CA VAL A 328 -7.56 -19.13 -9.96
C VAL A 328 -6.71 -20.26 -9.37
N THR A 329 -5.93 -19.98 -8.34
CA THR A 329 -5.22 -20.98 -7.53
C THR A 329 -5.63 -20.83 -6.07
N ILE A 330 -6.13 -21.90 -5.46
CA ILE A 330 -6.63 -21.91 -4.09
C ILE A 330 -5.67 -22.72 -3.21
N GLY A 331 -5.20 -22.11 -2.12
CA GLY A 331 -4.45 -22.80 -1.08
C GLY A 331 -5.38 -23.66 -0.22
N SER A 332 -4.84 -24.77 0.31
CA SER A 332 -5.62 -25.80 1.00
C SER A 332 -6.52 -25.30 2.14
N SER A 333 -7.65 -25.99 2.31
CA SER A 333 -8.64 -25.77 3.38
C SER A 333 -9.27 -24.37 3.34
N SER A 334 -9.47 -23.82 2.14
CA SER A 334 -10.09 -22.50 1.95
C SER A 334 -11.56 -22.59 1.55
N ASN A 335 -12.31 -21.55 1.88
CA ASN A 335 -13.70 -21.37 1.47
C ASN A 335 -13.75 -20.33 0.34
N VAL A 336 -14.16 -20.73 -0.85
CA VAL A 336 -14.10 -19.85 -2.03
C VAL A 336 -15.43 -19.86 -2.78
N ALA A 337 -16.06 -18.70 -2.90
CA ALA A 337 -17.23 -18.51 -3.76
C ALA A 337 -16.81 -17.93 -5.12
N ILE A 338 -17.40 -18.43 -6.21
CA ILE A 338 -17.13 -17.98 -7.58
C ILE A 338 -18.44 -17.54 -8.22
N ASP A 339 -18.46 -16.30 -8.71
CA ASP A 339 -19.55 -15.70 -9.46
C ASP A 339 -19.04 -15.22 -10.82
N GLY A 340 -19.28 -16.04 -11.85
CA GLY A 340 -18.91 -15.75 -13.22
C GLY A 340 -18.48 -17.01 -13.97
N SER A 341 -18.06 -16.87 -15.21
CA SER A 341 -17.97 -17.99 -16.16
C SER A 341 -16.56 -18.24 -16.65
N THR A 342 -16.31 -19.45 -17.16
CA THR A 342 -15.08 -19.84 -17.87
C THR A 342 -13.78 -19.70 -17.06
N ASN A 343 -13.88 -19.77 -15.74
CA ASN A 343 -12.74 -19.71 -14.85
C ASN A 343 -11.99 -21.04 -14.85
N THR A 344 -10.67 -20.99 -14.79
CA THR A 344 -9.81 -22.17 -14.60
C THR A 344 -9.27 -22.15 -13.19
N VAL A 345 -9.68 -23.11 -12.37
CA VAL A 345 -9.42 -23.16 -10.93
C VAL A 345 -8.54 -24.35 -10.61
N THR A 346 -7.43 -24.09 -9.91
CA THR A 346 -6.59 -25.12 -9.29
C THR A 346 -6.88 -25.12 -7.79
N ALA A 347 -7.52 -26.18 -7.32
CA ALA A 347 -7.92 -26.39 -5.94
C ALA A 347 -7.05 -27.44 -5.25
N ALA A 348 -6.98 -27.35 -3.93
CA ALA A 348 -6.26 -28.26 -3.06
C ALA A 348 -7.22 -29.05 -2.15
N ALA A 349 -6.67 -30.04 -1.45
CA ALA A 349 -7.45 -30.90 -0.57
C ALA A 349 -8.09 -30.09 0.57
N GLY A 350 -9.37 -30.36 0.84
CA GLY A 350 -10.16 -29.69 1.87
C GLY A 350 -10.71 -28.33 1.46
N ASP A 351 -10.47 -27.87 0.24
CA ASP A 351 -11.10 -26.65 -0.25
C ASP A 351 -12.61 -26.85 -0.44
N GLN A 352 -13.37 -25.82 -0.09
CA GLN A 352 -14.81 -25.74 -0.24
C GLN A 352 -15.14 -24.64 -1.24
N ILE A 353 -15.58 -25.04 -2.43
CA ILE A 353 -15.88 -24.13 -3.54
C ILE A 353 -17.39 -24.04 -3.73
N THR A 354 -17.92 -22.83 -3.77
CA THR A 354 -19.33 -22.56 -4.09
C THR A 354 -19.40 -21.80 -5.40
N LEU A 355 -20.12 -22.32 -6.38
CA LEU A 355 -20.44 -21.61 -7.61
C LEU A 355 -21.79 -20.92 -7.43
N VAL A 356 -21.75 -19.60 -7.34
CA VAL A 356 -22.94 -18.75 -7.15
C VAL A 356 -23.67 -18.56 -8.48
N SER A 357 -22.91 -18.37 -9.56
CA SER A 357 -23.43 -18.24 -10.91
C SER A 357 -22.35 -18.60 -11.93
N GLY A 358 -22.76 -18.77 -13.19
CA GLY A 358 -21.85 -18.91 -14.31
C GLY A 358 -21.76 -20.31 -14.89
N THR A 359 -21.02 -20.41 -16.00
CA THR A 359 -20.91 -21.63 -16.80
C THR A 359 -19.51 -21.83 -17.35
N GLY A 360 -19.15 -23.08 -17.59
CA GLY A 360 -17.88 -23.45 -18.23
C GLY A 360 -16.67 -23.35 -17.32
N ASP A 361 -16.85 -23.26 -16.00
CA ASP A 361 -15.74 -23.28 -15.06
C ASP A 361 -15.09 -24.67 -15.03
N THR A 362 -13.77 -24.70 -14.84
CA THR A 362 -13.00 -25.95 -14.75
C THR A 362 -12.22 -25.98 -13.45
N PHE A 363 -12.53 -26.95 -12.59
CA PHE A 363 -11.81 -27.24 -11.37
C PHE A 363 -10.82 -28.37 -11.61
N SER A 364 -9.58 -28.16 -11.20
CA SER A 364 -8.51 -29.15 -11.19
C SER A 364 -7.92 -29.26 -9.80
N GLY A 365 -7.65 -30.45 -9.30
CA GLY A 365 -7.18 -30.62 -7.93
C GLY A 365 -7.33 -32.05 -7.44
N ASN A 366 -7.18 -32.29 -6.14
CA ASN A 366 -7.55 -33.57 -5.53
C ASN A 366 -8.16 -33.30 -4.15
N GLY A 367 -9.28 -33.98 -3.85
CA GLY A 367 -9.91 -33.97 -2.53
C GLY A 367 -10.56 -32.64 -2.17
N PHE A 368 -10.97 -31.83 -3.15
CA PHE A 368 -11.77 -30.63 -2.92
C PHE A 368 -13.27 -30.95 -2.98
N ALA A 369 -14.09 -30.03 -2.47
CA ALA A 369 -15.54 -30.07 -2.63
C ALA A 369 -16.02 -28.87 -3.45
N ALA A 370 -16.89 -29.10 -4.43
CA ALA A 370 -17.56 -28.07 -5.21
C ALA A 370 -19.08 -28.19 -5.06
N GLN A 371 -19.75 -27.06 -4.91
CA GLN A 371 -21.21 -26.97 -4.84
C GLN A 371 -21.69 -25.96 -5.87
N GLY A 372 -22.63 -26.38 -6.71
CA GLY A 372 -23.37 -25.45 -7.57
C GLY A 372 -24.62 -24.90 -6.91
N ASP A 373 -24.94 -23.64 -7.17
CA ASP A 373 -26.25 -23.05 -6.87
C ASP A 373 -27.31 -23.52 -7.88
N SER A 374 -27.93 -22.64 -8.67
CA SER A 374 -28.91 -23.06 -9.68
C SER A 374 -28.45 -22.70 -11.08
N GLY A 375 -28.41 -23.71 -11.95
CA GLY A 375 -28.15 -23.54 -13.37
C GLY A 375 -26.69 -23.29 -13.68
N VAL A 376 -25.78 -23.64 -12.77
CA VAL A 376 -24.34 -23.49 -13.01
C VAL A 376 -23.82 -24.63 -13.87
N SER A 377 -22.68 -24.42 -14.53
CA SER A 377 -21.99 -25.53 -15.17
C SER A 377 -20.49 -25.53 -14.94
N PHE A 378 -19.97 -26.72 -14.62
CA PHE A 378 -18.56 -26.87 -14.32
C PHE A 378 -18.01 -28.25 -14.64
N THR A 379 -16.69 -28.31 -14.80
CA THR A 379 -15.92 -29.53 -15.01
C THR A 379 -15.07 -29.81 -13.78
N ILE A 380 -15.08 -31.06 -13.30
CA ILE A 380 -14.16 -31.55 -12.27
C ILE A 380 -13.07 -32.38 -12.94
N LYS A 381 -11.82 -32.10 -12.60
CA LYS A 381 -10.62 -32.87 -12.97
C LYS A 381 -9.84 -33.14 -11.70
N GLY A 382 -9.45 -34.39 -11.47
CA GLY A 382 -8.78 -34.72 -10.22
C GLY A 382 -9.06 -36.12 -9.73
N THR A 383 -8.74 -36.36 -8.47
CA THR A 383 -9.03 -37.62 -7.79
C THR A 383 -9.67 -37.37 -6.43
N GLY A 384 -10.75 -38.10 -6.14
CA GLY A 384 -11.40 -38.12 -4.83
C GLY A 384 -12.16 -36.84 -4.50
N ASP A 385 -12.67 -36.16 -5.53
CA ASP A 385 -13.36 -34.88 -5.40
C ASP A 385 -14.84 -35.07 -5.08
N LEU A 386 -15.44 -34.08 -4.44
CA LEU A 386 -16.84 -34.09 -4.03
C LEU A 386 -17.62 -33.01 -4.79
N ALA A 387 -18.71 -33.39 -5.44
CA ALA A 387 -19.63 -32.45 -6.06
C ALA A 387 -20.99 -32.49 -5.36
N TYR A 388 -21.55 -31.34 -5.00
CA TYR A 388 -22.95 -31.20 -4.62
C TYR A 388 -23.72 -30.63 -5.79
N ALA A 389 -24.66 -31.39 -6.32
CA ALA A 389 -25.48 -30.95 -7.44
C ALA A 389 -26.63 -30.06 -6.94
N GLY A 390 -26.75 -28.89 -7.55
CA GLY A 390 -27.84 -27.96 -7.38
C GLY A 390 -28.94 -28.11 -8.43
N LEU A 391 -29.78 -27.08 -8.56
CA LEU A 391 -30.98 -27.11 -9.38
C LEU A 391 -30.65 -26.77 -10.84
N ASN A 392 -30.88 -27.71 -11.77
CA ASN A 392 -30.60 -27.59 -13.21
C ASN A 392 -29.11 -27.42 -13.56
N ASP A 393 -28.23 -27.94 -12.72
CA ASP A 393 -26.79 -27.85 -12.96
C ASP A 393 -26.33 -28.76 -14.11
N VAL A 394 -25.16 -28.44 -14.66
CA VAL A 394 -24.45 -29.27 -15.63
C VAL A 394 -23.05 -29.57 -15.12
N ILE A 395 -22.82 -30.81 -14.74
CA ILE A 395 -21.54 -31.30 -14.21
C ILE A 395 -20.84 -32.13 -15.28
N THR A 396 -19.56 -31.86 -15.51
CA THR A 396 -18.69 -32.71 -16.33
C THR A 396 -17.67 -33.39 -15.43
N ASP A 397 -17.76 -34.71 -15.31
CA ASP A 397 -16.80 -35.50 -14.55
C ASP A 397 -15.67 -35.95 -15.48
N SER A 398 -14.52 -35.30 -15.36
CA SER A 398 -13.28 -35.68 -16.04
C SER A 398 -12.21 -36.13 -15.03
N GLY A 399 -12.65 -36.49 -13.82
CA GLY A 399 -11.79 -36.94 -12.73
C GLY A 399 -11.82 -38.46 -12.54
N ALA A 400 -11.35 -38.88 -11.37
CA ALA A 400 -11.39 -40.24 -10.89
C ALA A 400 -11.90 -40.27 -9.44
N SER A 401 -12.71 -41.26 -9.10
CA SER A 401 -13.32 -41.37 -7.77
C SER A 401 -14.11 -40.13 -7.35
N THR A 402 -14.76 -39.45 -8.30
CA THR A 402 -15.64 -38.31 -8.04
C THR A 402 -16.90 -38.80 -7.34
N LEU A 403 -17.24 -38.16 -6.21
CA LEU A 403 -18.48 -38.40 -5.48
C LEU A 403 -19.47 -37.26 -5.77
N ILE A 404 -20.55 -37.54 -6.50
CA ILE A 404 -21.61 -36.58 -6.80
C ILE A 404 -22.78 -36.83 -5.85
N ARG A 405 -23.04 -35.88 -4.94
CA ARG A 405 -24.12 -35.94 -3.96
C ARG A 405 -25.36 -35.22 -4.45
N ILE A 406 -26.49 -35.93 -4.35
CA ILE A 406 -27.82 -35.42 -4.65
C ILE A 406 -28.57 -35.26 -3.33
N LEU A 407 -28.77 -34.02 -2.90
CA LEU A 407 -29.37 -33.69 -1.60
C LEU A 407 -30.90 -33.61 -1.64
N GLY A 408 -31.49 -33.37 -2.81
CA GLY A 408 -32.91 -33.10 -2.96
C GLY A 408 -33.29 -32.86 -4.42
N ASN A 409 -34.19 -31.90 -4.65
CA ASN A 409 -34.64 -31.54 -5.99
C ASN A 409 -33.51 -30.91 -6.82
N VAL A 410 -33.18 -31.55 -7.94
CA VAL A 410 -32.16 -31.10 -8.87
C VAL A 410 -32.73 -30.64 -10.22
N GLY A 411 -34.06 -30.67 -10.39
CA GLY A 411 -34.70 -30.27 -11.65
C GLY A 411 -34.22 -31.12 -12.82
N SER A 412 -33.56 -30.51 -13.79
CA SER A 412 -32.95 -31.20 -14.93
C SER A 412 -31.42 -31.22 -14.82
N LEU A 413 -30.89 -31.99 -13.86
CA LEU A 413 -29.45 -32.16 -13.69
C LEU A 413 -28.87 -32.93 -14.88
N LYS A 414 -27.76 -32.43 -15.41
CA LYS A 414 -26.96 -33.15 -16.42
C LYS A 414 -25.58 -33.47 -15.86
N ILE A 415 -25.16 -34.72 -16.00
CA ILE A 415 -23.82 -35.19 -15.69
C ILE A 415 -23.24 -35.76 -16.98
N SER A 416 -22.02 -35.39 -17.34
CA SER A 416 -21.37 -35.94 -18.55
C SER A 416 -20.00 -36.53 -18.24
N SER A 417 -19.60 -37.50 -19.04
CA SER A 417 -18.31 -38.23 -18.95
C SER A 417 -18.13 -39.08 -17.68
N PHE A 418 -19.19 -39.29 -16.91
CA PHE A 418 -19.16 -40.03 -15.64
C PHE A 418 -18.78 -41.51 -15.84
N GLY A 419 -19.19 -42.13 -16.95
CA GLY A 419 -18.83 -43.52 -17.24
C GLY A 419 -17.34 -43.76 -17.50
N SER A 420 -16.55 -42.70 -17.70
CA SER A 420 -15.09 -42.80 -17.74
C SER A 420 -14.44 -42.91 -16.36
N ASP A 421 -15.13 -42.43 -15.31
CA ASP A 421 -14.73 -42.64 -13.92
C ASP A 421 -15.23 -43.99 -13.42
N SER A 422 -14.37 -45.00 -13.54
CA SER A 422 -14.69 -46.38 -13.12
C SER A 422 -15.02 -46.53 -11.62
N THR A 423 -14.69 -45.52 -10.81
CA THR A 423 -14.85 -45.48 -9.36
C THR A 423 -15.79 -44.37 -8.90
N GLY A 424 -16.33 -43.58 -9.83
CA GLY A 424 -17.24 -42.47 -9.53
C GLY A 424 -18.54 -42.97 -8.94
N VAL A 425 -19.13 -42.19 -8.04
CA VAL A 425 -20.35 -42.54 -7.33
C VAL A 425 -21.33 -41.38 -7.39
N ILE A 426 -22.56 -41.67 -7.81
CA ILE A 426 -23.73 -40.81 -7.59
C ILE A 426 -24.42 -41.27 -6.30
N ASP A 427 -24.41 -40.43 -5.29
CA ASP A 427 -24.98 -40.70 -3.97
C ASP A 427 -26.31 -39.98 -3.81
N LEU A 428 -27.39 -40.76 -3.76
CA LEU A 428 -28.75 -40.27 -3.54
C LEU A 428 -29.00 -40.25 -2.03
N LEU A 429 -28.61 -39.14 -1.40
CA LEU A 429 -28.70 -38.98 0.05
C LEU A 429 -30.15 -39.12 0.50
N ASN A 430 -30.36 -39.78 1.65
CA ASN A 430 -31.70 -40.02 2.20
C ASN A 430 -32.70 -40.72 1.25
N GLY A 431 -32.21 -41.38 0.18
CA GLY A 431 -33.07 -42.07 -0.78
C GLY A 431 -33.88 -41.13 -1.68
N VAL A 432 -33.32 -39.96 -2.04
CA VAL A 432 -33.89 -39.04 -3.06
C VAL A 432 -34.43 -39.83 -4.25
N GLY A 433 -35.63 -39.47 -4.72
CA GLY A 433 -36.35 -40.21 -5.76
C GLY A 433 -37.06 -41.50 -5.30
N GLY A 434 -37.05 -41.79 -3.99
CA GLY A 434 -37.72 -42.96 -3.42
C GLY A 434 -36.91 -44.26 -3.50
N TYR A 435 -35.61 -44.16 -3.78
CA TYR A 435 -34.74 -45.33 -3.92
C TYR A 435 -34.22 -45.80 -2.56
N ALA A 436 -34.50 -47.07 -2.22
CA ALA A 436 -34.03 -47.68 -0.98
C ALA A 436 -32.67 -48.38 -1.12
N THR A 437 -32.23 -48.69 -2.34
CA THR A 437 -30.96 -49.39 -2.60
C THR A 437 -30.31 -48.91 -3.90
N ALA A 438 -28.98 -49.01 -3.99
CA ALA A 438 -28.23 -48.70 -5.21
C ALA A 438 -28.70 -49.55 -6.41
N ALA A 439 -29.03 -50.83 -6.16
CA ALA A 439 -29.56 -51.72 -7.18
C ALA A 439 -30.91 -51.25 -7.74
N ALA A 440 -31.77 -50.66 -6.90
CA ALA A 440 -33.04 -50.10 -7.34
C ALA A 440 -32.84 -48.85 -8.21
N ALA A 441 -31.92 -47.96 -7.84
CA ALA A 441 -31.58 -46.79 -8.67
C ALA A 441 -30.99 -47.22 -10.02
N PHE A 442 -30.05 -48.16 -10.02
CA PHE A 442 -29.46 -48.70 -11.26
C PHE A 442 -30.50 -49.36 -12.17
N ALA A 443 -31.42 -50.17 -11.61
CA ALA A 443 -32.48 -50.82 -12.37
C ALA A 443 -33.52 -49.84 -12.96
N ALA A 444 -33.61 -48.63 -12.41
CA ALA A 444 -34.50 -47.58 -12.88
C ALA A 444 -33.90 -46.73 -14.02
N LEU A 445 -32.64 -46.96 -14.40
CA LEU A 445 -32.03 -46.29 -15.54
C LEU A 445 -32.77 -46.63 -16.84
N THR A 446 -33.06 -45.59 -17.61
CA THR A 446 -33.62 -45.67 -18.96
C THR A 446 -32.65 -45.03 -19.95
N SER A 447 -32.78 -45.33 -21.25
CA SER A 447 -32.03 -44.57 -22.24
C SER A 447 -32.56 -43.14 -22.34
N ASP A 448 -31.66 -42.17 -22.48
CA ASP A 448 -31.99 -40.77 -22.77
C ASP A 448 -32.38 -40.52 -24.25
N GLY A 449 -32.24 -41.53 -25.12
CA GLY A 449 -32.44 -41.43 -26.57
C GLY A 449 -31.27 -40.80 -27.35
N SER A 450 -30.20 -40.39 -26.67
CA SER A 450 -29.00 -39.74 -27.23
C SER A 450 -27.70 -40.49 -26.93
N GLY A 451 -27.79 -41.70 -26.38
CA GLY A 451 -26.65 -42.58 -26.08
C GLY A 451 -26.23 -42.57 -24.61
N GLY A 452 -26.90 -41.79 -23.75
CA GLY A 452 -26.74 -41.77 -22.31
C GLY A 452 -27.83 -42.51 -21.53
N SER A 453 -27.86 -42.24 -20.23
CA SER A 453 -28.80 -42.80 -19.27
C SER A 453 -29.59 -41.70 -18.57
N LYS A 454 -30.87 -41.96 -18.32
CA LYS A 454 -31.74 -41.09 -17.55
C LYS A 454 -32.28 -41.80 -16.31
N LEU A 455 -32.11 -41.17 -15.15
CA LEU A 455 -32.70 -41.58 -13.87
C LEU A 455 -33.78 -40.58 -13.47
N SER A 456 -35.03 -41.07 -13.33
CA SER A 456 -36.12 -40.26 -12.78
C SER A 456 -36.04 -40.24 -11.25
N LEU A 457 -36.17 -39.06 -10.65
CA LEU A 457 -36.29 -38.88 -9.19
C LEU A 457 -37.72 -38.48 -8.79
N GLY A 458 -38.69 -38.69 -9.69
CA GLY A 458 -40.08 -38.30 -9.45
C GLY A 458 -40.25 -36.78 -9.33
N ALA A 459 -40.69 -36.32 -8.17
CA ALA A 459 -40.88 -34.88 -7.90
C ALA A 459 -39.55 -34.12 -7.74
N ASP A 460 -38.45 -34.83 -7.44
CA ASP A 460 -37.13 -34.24 -7.22
C ASP A 460 -36.36 -34.03 -8.54
N GLY A 461 -37.01 -34.26 -9.68
CA GLY A 461 -36.45 -34.01 -11.01
C GLY A 461 -35.88 -35.26 -11.68
N THR A 462 -34.85 -35.06 -12.50
CA THR A 462 -34.20 -36.11 -13.28
C THR A 462 -32.70 -35.87 -13.35
N ILE A 463 -31.93 -36.96 -13.36
CA ILE A 463 -30.50 -36.97 -13.65
C ILE A 463 -30.31 -37.52 -15.06
N ASP A 464 -29.73 -36.73 -15.95
CA ASP A 464 -29.27 -37.13 -17.28
C ASP A 464 -27.77 -37.40 -17.24
N ILE A 465 -27.38 -38.68 -17.29
CA ILE A 465 -25.98 -39.12 -17.38
C ILE A 465 -25.64 -39.24 -18.86
N ALA A 466 -25.27 -38.11 -19.44
CA ALA A 466 -25.12 -37.91 -20.86
C ALA A 466 -23.94 -38.69 -21.43
N ASN A 467 -24.17 -39.37 -22.56
CA ASN A 467 -23.21 -40.21 -23.29
C ASN A 467 -22.74 -41.49 -22.56
N ASP A 468 -23.35 -41.82 -21.42
CA ASP A 468 -23.08 -43.05 -20.68
C ASP A 468 -24.31 -43.96 -20.70
N PRO A 469 -24.41 -44.93 -21.64
CA PRO A 469 -25.58 -45.79 -21.74
C PRO A 469 -25.70 -46.69 -20.49
N PRO A 470 -26.89 -47.22 -20.14
CA PRO A 470 -27.05 -47.97 -18.88
C PRO A 470 -26.09 -49.17 -18.73
N ALA A 471 -25.66 -49.74 -19.86
CA ALA A 471 -24.70 -50.84 -19.91
C ALA A 471 -23.24 -50.45 -19.59
N SER A 472 -22.86 -49.17 -19.65
CA SER A 472 -21.53 -48.69 -19.23
C SER A 472 -21.46 -48.43 -17.72
N LEU A 473 -22.60 -48.28 -17.06
CA LEU A 473 -22.71 -48.03 -15.63
C LEU A 473 -22.84 -49.35 -14.83
N LYS A 474 -22.57 -49.27 -13.53
CA LYS A 474 -22.65 -50.40 -12.60
C LYS A 474 -23.42 -50.01 -11.35
N VAL A 475 -23.93 -51.01 -10.62
CA VAL A 475 -24.58 -50.79 -9.30
C VAL A 475 -23.64 -50.05 -8.33
N SER A 476 -22.33 -50.29 -8.40
CA SER A 476 -21.34 -49.61 -7.55
C SER A 476 -21.18 -48.12 -7.85
N ASN A 477 -21.65 -47.64 -9.00
CA ASN A 477 -21.68 -46.22 -9.30
C ASN A 477 -22.84 -45.49 -8.60
N PHE A 478 -23.68 -46.20 -7.86
CA PHE A 478 -24.79 -45.63 -7.11
C PHE A 478 -24.64 -45.95 -5.63
N LYS A 479 -25.01 -44.98 -4.79
CA LYS A 479 -25.09 -45.13 -3.33
C LYS A 479 -26.38 -44.50 -2.83
N ILE A 480 -26.92 -45.08 -1.77
CA ILE A 480 -28.04 -44.52 -1.00
C ILE A 480 -27.55 -44.35 0.44
N GLY A 481 -27.18 -43.14 0.85
CA GLY A 481 -26.79 -42.89 2.25
C GLY A 481 -26.03 -41.62 2.48
#